data_AF-K2DTT0-F1
#
_entry.id   AF-K2DTT0-F1
#
_cell.length_a   1.000
_cell.length_b   1.000
_cell.length_c   1.000
_cell.angle_alpha   90.00
_cell.angle_beta   90.00
_cell.angle_gamma   90.00
#
_symmetry.space_group_name_H-M   'P 1'
#
loop_
_entity.id
_entity.type
_entity.pdbx_description
1 polymer ?
#
loop_
_entity_poly.entity_id
_entity_poly.type
_entity_poly.pdbx_seq_one_letter_code
_entity_poly.pdbx_strand_id
1 'polypeptide(L)'
;MSLLYEVYLHTTKGAWGVAVSGQTVYAASVNGLSFTESELPAHQLAGEISKRLRMGYTKTTRAKYLKVVEDPVGKLEGRFVEQHPELTVQGGLVLFTTVSNSDDLQVLSQQWEALIEKSDARPGEIASWVKDVKNATQYIVAPATHPAIALVLADWAIENKRLLVAGAEGIPMQTPKSVPKEWEDWLAGFFTSKSDIRTALEQFGWSLRDALTRSDVQSETNAGDGDSWFSSASSIAF
;
A
#
# COMPACT_ATOMS: atom_id res chain seq x y z
N MET A 1 -16.75 -3.35 11.95
CA MET A 1 -15.36 -3.04 12.32
C MET A 1 -14.50 -3.78 11.33
N SER A 2 -13.87 -3.03 10.44
CA SER A 2 -13.13 -3.58 9.31
C SER A 2 -11.73 -3.98 9.71
N LEU A 3 -11.36 -5.24 9.47
CA LEU A 3 -10.03 -5.76 9.80
C LEU A 3 -9.07 -5.56 8.64
N LEU A 4 -7.81 -5.29 8.97
CA LEU A 4 -6.72 -5.19 8.02
C LEU A 4 -5.97 -6.52 7.98
N TYR A 5 -5.96 -7.16 6.81
CA TYR A 5 -5.39 -8.49 6.61
C TYR A 5 -4.02 -8.39 5.93
N GLU A 6 -3.04 -9.13 6.44
CA GLU A 6 -1.85 -9.50 5.67
C GLU A 6 -2.29 -10.49 4.58
N VAL A 7 -2.17 -10.09 3.31
CA VAL A 7 -2.67 -10.91 2.19
C VAL A 7 -1.54 -11.68 1.53
N TYR A 8 -1.86 -12.91 1.14
CA TYR A 8 -1.02 -13.82 0.40
C TYR A 8 -1.74 -14.24 -0.88
N LEU A 9 -1.04 -14.28 -2.01
CA LEU A 9 -1.61 -14.60 -3.31
C LEU A 9 -1.08 -15.94 -3.83
N HIS A 10 -1.95 -16.67 -4.52
CA HIS A 10 -1.60 -17.89 -5.24
C HIS A 10 -2.25 -17.85 -6.62
N THR A 11 -1.45 -18.10 -7.66
CA THR A 11 -1.85 -17.96 -9.07
C THR A 11 -3.16 -18.68 -9.43
N THR A 12 -3.36 -19.89 -8.90
CA THR A 12 -4.57 -20.70 -9.17
C THR A 12 -5.57 -20.84 -8.01
N LYS A 13 -5.20 -20.49 -6.78
CA LYS A 13 -6.04 -20.73 -5.58
C LYS A 13 -6.66 -19.45 -5.02
N GLY A 14 -6.34 -18.30 -5.60
CA GLY A 14 -6.84 -17.00 -5.18
C GLY A 14 -5.98 -16.35 -4.10
N ALA A 15 -6.63 -15.63 -3.20
CA ALA A 15 -6.00 -14.88 -2.12
C ALA A 15 -6.35 -15.46 -0.76
N TRP A 16 -5.42 -15.38 0.19
CA TRP A 16 -5.64 -15.73 1.58
C TRP A 16 -5.12 -14.57 2.45
N GLY A 17 -5.94 -14.09 3.38
CA GLY A 17 -5.60 -13.00 4.28
C GLY A 17 -5.65 -13.44 5.73
N VAL A 18 -4.81 -12.82 6.57
CA VAL A 18 -4.87 -13.00 8.02
C VAL A 18 -4.80 -11.67 8.76
N ALA A 19 -5.68 -11.48 9.74
CA ALA A 19 -5.75 -10.29 10.59
C ALA A 19 -5.73 -10.72 12.06
N VAL A 20 -5.06 -9.96 12.92
CA VAL A 20 -5.04 -10.18 14.37
C VAL A 20 -5.81 -9.06 15.04
N SER A 21 -6.80 -9.42 15.86
CA SER A 21 -7.51 -8.46 16.71
C SER A 21 -7.67 -9.02 18.11
N GLY A 22 -6.99 -8.40 19.08
CA GLY A 22 -6.87 -8.93 20.44
C GLY A 22 -6.16 -10.28 20.46
N GLN A 23 -6.81 -11.31 20.99
CA GLN A 23 -6.30 -12.69 21.05
C GLN A 23 -6.84 -13.58 19.92
N THR A 24 -7.72 -13.04 19.07
CA THR A 24 -8.36 -13.78 17.99
C THR A 24 -7.65 -13.47 16.68
N VAL A 25 -7.39 -14.51 15.91
CA VAL A 25 -6.85 -14.39 14.56
C VAL A 25 -7.96 -14.71 13.57
N TYR A 26 -8.20 -13.79 12.66
CA TYR A 26 -9.20 -13.91 11.60
C TYR A 26 -8.48 -14.26 10.32
N ALA A 27 -8.87 -15.36 9.68
CA ALA A 27 -8.38 -15.74 8.36
C ALA A 27 -9.52 -15.68 7.36
N ALA A 28 -9.23 -15.17 6.17
CA ALA A 28 -10.16 -15.09 5.07
C ALA A 28 -9.53 -15.70 3.81
N SER A 29 -10.23 -16.59 3.13
CA SER A 29 -9.84 -17.08 1.80
C SER A 29 -10.77 -16.48 0.76
N VAL A 30 -10.23 -15.97 -0.33
CA VAL A 30 -10.98 -15.42 -1.47
C VAL A 30 -10.54 -16.16 -2.73
N ASN A 31 -11.47 -16.85 -3.40
CA ASN A 31 -11.22 -17.51 -4.68
C ASN A 31 -12.24 -17.03 -5.72
N GLY A 32 -11.78 -16.22 -6.66
CA GLY A 32 -12.67 -15.43 -7.52
C GLY A 32 -13.50 -14.48 -6.66
N LEU A 33 -14.83 -14.62 -6.74
CA LEU A 33 -15.80 -13.82 -5.96
C LEU A 33 -16.26 -14.55 -4.69
N SER A 34 -15.98 -15.85 -4.56
CA SER A 34 -16.33 -16.60 -3.36
C SER A 34 -15.34 -16.33 -2.23
N PHE A 35 -15.84 -16.16 -1.01
CA PHE A 35 -14.98 -16.00 0.17
C PHE A 35 -15.42 -16.90 1.33
N THR A 36 -14.49 -17.15 2.23
CA THR A 36 -14.71 -17.91 3.46
C THR A 36 -13.91 -17.28 4.58
N GLU A 37 -14.57 -16.91 5.66
CA GLU A 37 -13.94 -16.43 6.89
C GLU A 37 -13.90 -17.54 7.94
N SER A 38 -12.83 -17.54 8.72
CA SER A 38 -12.63 -18.47 9.82
C SER A 38 -11.83 -17.78 10.91
N GLU A 39 -12.17 -18.08 12.16
CA GLU A 39 -11.36 -17.71 13.30
C GLU A 39 -10.41 -18.85 13.65
N LEU A 40 -9.18 -18.50 14.03
CA LEU A 40 -8.21 -19.43 14.56
C LEU A 40 -7.57 -18.88 15.85
N PRO A 41 -7.18 -19.76 16.78
CA PRO A 41 -6.41 -19.35 17.95
C PRO A 41 -5.04 -18.77 17.56
N ALA A 42 -4.59 -17.73 18.27
CA ALA A 42 -3.32 -17.06 17.96
C ALA A 42 -2.09 -17.99 17.88
N HIS A 43 -2.05 -19.04 18.71
CA HIS A 43 -0.96 -20.02 18.71
C HIS A 43 -0.88 -20.87 17.42
N GLN A 44 -1.93 -20.91 16.60
CA GLN A 44 -1.96 -21.67 15.34
C GLN A 44 -1.53 -20.83 14.12
N LEU A 45 -1.39 -19.51 14.28
CA LEU A 45 -1.07 -18.58 13.20
C LEU A 45 0.21 -18.97 12.45
N ALA A 46 1.31 -19.20 13.18
CA ALA A 46 2.60 -19.53 12.58
C ALA A 46 2.54 -20.83 11.76
N GLY A 47 1.80 -21.83 12.24
CA GLY A 47 1.59 -23.10 11.54
C GLY A 47 0.79 -22.92 10.25
N GLU A 48 -0.28 -22.12 10.29
CA GLU A 48 -1.12 -21.87 9.12
C GLU A 48 -0.38 -21.03 8.07
N ILE A 49 0.37 -19.98 8.46
CA ILE A 49 1.23 -19.23 7.53
C ILE A 49 2.24 -20.17 6.85
N SER A 50 2.95 -20.99 7.64
CA SER A 50 3.95 -21.93 7.11
C SER A 50 3.34 -22.94 6.13
N LYS A 51 2.11 -23.39 6.39
CA LYS A 51 1.36 -24.26 5.48
C LYS A 51 1.02 -23.52 4.18
N ARG A 52 0.55 -22.27 4.23
CA ARG A 52 0.20 -21.48 3.04
C ARG A 52 1.42 -21.18 2.16
N LEU A 53 2.54 -20.81 2.78
CA LEU A 53 3.81 -20.62 2.07
C LEU A 53 4.26 -21.90 1.35
N ARG A 54 4.21 -23.06 2.04
CA ARG A 54 4.50 -24.37 1.41
C ARG A 54 3.53 -24.74 0.29
N MET A 55 2.29 -24.26 0.34
CA MET A 55 1.30 -24.45 -0.72
C MET A 55 1.52 -23.56 -1.95
N GLY A 56 2.53 -22.68 -1.94
CA GLY A 56 2.88 -21.79 -3.04
C GLY A 56 2.26 -20.39 -2.95
N TYR A 57 1.70 -20.01 -1.81
CA TYR A 57 1.24 -18.64 -1.61
C TYR A 57 2.42 -17.70 -1.37
N THR A 58 2.40 -16.51 -1.98
CA THR A 58 3.40 -15.46 -1.77
C THR A 58 2.79 -14.30 -1.01
N LYS A 59 3.50 -13.79 0.01
CA LYS A 59 3.04 -12.63 0.79
C LYS A 59 3.02 -11.40 -0.12
N THR A 60 1.92 -10.68 -0.12
CA THR A 60 1.84 -9.38 -0.80
C THR A 60 2.58 -8.33 0.01
N THR A 61 3.03 -7.27 -0.67
CA THR A 61 3.77 -6.17 -0.04
C THR A 61 2.91 -5.33 0.91
N ARG A 62 1.58 -5.36 0.75
CA ARG A 62 0.65 -4.48 1.47
C ARG A 62 -0.50 -5.25 2.08
N ALA A 63 -0.87 -4.87 3.30
CA ALA A 63 -2.09 -5.34 3.93
C ALA A 63 -3.33 -4.72 3.26
N LYS A 64 -4.46 -5.42 3.30
CA LYS A 64 -5.72 -5.03 2.62
C LYS A 64 -6.93 -5.26 3.52
N TYR A 65 -8.03 -4.56 3.24
CA TYR A 65 -9.32 -4.81 3.87
C TYR A 65 -10.09 -5.89 3.12
N LEU A 66 -10.88 -6.69 3.84
CA LEU A 66 -11.87 -7.56 3.24
C LEU A 66 -13.16 -6.76 2.99
N LYS A 67 -13.51 -6.56 1.72
CA LYS A 67 -14.78 -5.94 1.30
C LYS A 67 -15.72 -7.04 0.85
N VAL A 68 -16.85 -7.13 1.53
CA VAL A 68 -17.94 -8.05 1.21
C VAL A 68 -19.08 -7.25 0.61
N VAL A 69 -19.52 -7.64 -0.59
CA VAL A 69 -20.62 -6.99 -1.32
C VAL A 69 -21.69 -8.05 -1.59
N GLU A 70 -22.95 -7.68 -1.44
CA GLU A 70 -24.07 -8.53 -1.83
C GLU A 70 -24.44 -8.25 -3.29
N ASP A 71 -24.35 -9.28 -4.14
CA ASP A 71 -24.82 -9.23 -5.53
C ASP A 71 -26.37 -9.15 -5.55
N PRO A 72 -27.02 -8.49 -6.54
CA PRO A 72 -28.48 -8.47 -6.72
C PRO A 72 -29.24 -9.81 -6.59
N VAL A 73 -28.56 -10.96 -6.66
CA VAL A 73 -29.15 -12.30 -6.45
C VAL A 73 -29.04 -12.76 -4.97
N GLY A 74 -28.58 -11.90 -4.06
CA GLY A 74 -28.42 -12.18 -2.62
C GLY A 74 -27.15 -12.98 -2.28
N LYS A 75 -26.20 -13.09 -3.21
CA LYS A 75 -24.94 -13.82 -3.00
C LYS A 75 -23.88 -12.86 -2.47
N LEU A 76 -23.23 -13.25 -1.37
CA LEU A 76 -22.12 -12.47 -0.83
C LEU A 76 -20.83 -12.77 -1.60
N GLU A 77 -20.19 -11.71 -2.07
CA GLU A 77 -18.92 -11.73 -2.78
C GLU A 77 -17.85 -11.00 -1.98
N GLY A 78 -16.69 -11.63 -1.82
CA GLY A 78 -15.59 -11.09 -1.01
C GLY A 78 -14.39 -10.75 -1.87
N ARG A 79 -13.75 -9.61 -1.59
CA ARG A 79 -12.51 -9.18 -2.24
C ARG A 79 -11.60 -8.44 -1.28
N PHE A 80 -10.29 -8.65 -1.43
CA PHE A 80 -9.31 -7.86 -0.71
C PHE A 80 -9.02 -6.56 -1.45
N VAL A 81 -9.29 -5.43 -0.80
CA VAL A 81 -9.18 -4.09 -1.38
C VAL A 81 -8.31 -3.18 -0.51
N GLU A 82 -7.63 -2.23 -1.14
CA GLU A 82 -6.90 -1.20 -0.40
C GLU A 82 -7.82 -0.12 0.19
N GLN A 83 -9.04 0.02 -0.34
CA GLN A 83 -10.03 0.98 0.15
C GLN A 83 -10.58 0.54 1.52
N HIS A 84 -10.50 1.42 2.52
CA HIS A 84 -11.14 1.16 3.80
C HIS A 84 -12.68 1.14 3.59
N PRO A 85 -13.37 0.02 3.86
CA PRO A 85 -14.75 -0.18 3.42
C PRO A 85 -15.75 0.72 4.17
N GLU A 86 -15.37 1.22 5.37
CA GLU A 86 -16.18 2.16 6.15
C GLU A 86 -15.76 3.64 5.98
N LEU A 87 -14.59 3.94 5.40
CA LEU A 87 -14.16 5.33 5.19
C LEU A 87 -14.46 5.72 3.74
N THR A 88 -15.50 6.53 3.57
CA THR A 88 -15.66 7.23 2.30
C THR A 88 -14.61 8.33 2.26
N VAL A 89 -13.58 8.16 1.42
CA VAL A 89 -12.58 9.21 1.17
C VAL A 89 -13.28 10.36 0.44
N GLN A 90 -13.82 11.32 1.20
CA GLN A 90 -14.48 12.51 0.67
C GLN A 90 -13.44 13.64 0.49
N GLY A 91 -13.68 14.53 -0.49
CA GLY A 91 -13.02 15.85 -0.51
C GLY A 91 -11.69 15.97 -1.26
N GLY A 92 -11.50 15.25 -2.37
CA GLY A 92 -10.32 15.48 -3.23
C GLY A 92 -9.02 14.95 -2.63
N LEU A 93 -9.08 13.82 -1.93
CA LEU A 93 -7.91 13.09 -1.43
C LEU A 93 -7.60 11.92 -2.36
N VAL A 94 -6.33 11.74 -2.71
CA VAL A 94 -5.88 10.68 -3.63
C VAL A 94 -5.58 9.41 -2.85
N LEU A 95 -4.73 9.53 -1.83
CA LEU A 95 -4.27 8.43 -0.99
C LEU A 95 -3.86 8.93 0.39
N PHE A 96 -3.81 8.03 1.37
CA PHE A 96 -3.21 8.29 2.68
C PHE A 96 -2.51 7.03 3.20
N THR A 97 -1.58 7.24 4.12
CA THR A 97 -0.81 6.18 4.78
C THR A 97 -0.79 6.41 6.28
N THR A 98 -0.63 5.33 7.04
CA THR A 98 -0.47 5.41 8.50
C THR A 98 0.92 5.95 8.87
N VAL A 99 0.96 6.62 10.02
CA VAL A 99 2.20 7.04 10.71
C VAL A 99 2.53 6.02 11.79
N SER A 100 3.80 5.63 11.88
CA SER A 100 4.34 4.87 13.02
C SER A 100 4.93 5.80 14.06
N ASN A 101 4.88 5.39 15.33
CA ASN A 101 5.54 6.11 16.43
C ASN A 101 7.07 6.21 16.26
N SER A 102 7.65 5.38 15.39
CA SER A 102 9.07 5.39 15.03
C SER A 102 9.42 6.38 13.92
N ASP A 103 8.44 6.98 13.26
CA ASP A 103 8.69 7.85 12.10
C ASP A 103 9.11 9.25 12.54
N ASP A 104 10.26 9.71 12.06
CA ASP A 104 10.68 11.10 12.23
C ASP A 104 10.02 11.96 11.14
N LEU A 105 8.84 12.50 11.46
CA LEU A 105 8.07 13.34 10.55
C LEU A 105 8.78 14.64 10.20
N GLN A 106 9.70 15.14 11.02
CA GLN A 106 10.49 16.32 10.69
C GLN A 106 11.47 16.00 9.57
N VAL A 107 12.19 14.89 9.67
CA VAL A 107 13.12 14.45 8.63
C VAL A 107 12.38 14.09 7.34
N LEU A 108 11.28 13.33 7.44
CA LEU A 108 10.50 12.92 6.27
C LEU A 108 9.92 14.12 5.52
N SER A 109 9.34 15.09 6.26
CA SER A 109 8.76 16.28 5.65
C SER A 109 9.80 17.14 4.93
N GLN A 110 11.02 17.27 5.45
CA GLN A 110 12.12 17.98 4.78
C GLN A 110 12.59 17.25 3.52
N GLN A 111 12.73 15.93 3.56
CA GLN A 111 13.12 15.12 2.41
C GLN A 111 12.08 15.22 1.29
N TRP A 112 10.80 15.14 1.63
CA TRP A 112 9.72 15.25 0.67
C TRP A 112 9.57 16.66 0.12
N GLU A 113 9.71 17.70 0.95
CA GLU A 113 9.74 19.10 0.51
C GLU A 113 10.83 19.30 -0.55
N ALA A 114 12.08 18.91 -0.25
CA ALA A 114 13.21 19.02 -1.18
C ALA A 114 13.04 18.18 -2.45
N LEU A 115 12.30 17.07 -2.39
CA LEU A 115 12.00 16.25 -3.55
C LEU A 115 10.94 16.92 -4.42
N ILE A 116 9.85 17.40 -3.83
CA ILE A 116 8.72 18.03 -4.53
C ILE A 116 9.10 19.41 -5.07
N GLU A 117 10.04 20.12 -4.44
CA GLU A 117 10.63 21.36 -4.98
C GLU A 117 11.30 21.18 -6.35
N LYS A 118 11.67 19.95 -6.73
CA LYS A 118 12.17 19.64 -8.07
C LYS A 118 11.06 19.58 -9.12
N SER A 119 9.81 19.54 -8.68
CA SER A 119 8.63 19.53 -9.56
C SER A 119 8.03 20.92 -9.74
N ASP A 120 7.18 21.11 -10.74
CA ASP A 120 6.47 22.39 -11.00
C ASP A 120 5.36 22.69 -9.97
N ALA A 121 5.37 22.04 -8.81
CA ALA A 121 4.39 22.23 -7.75
C ALA A 121 4.46 23.65 -7.18
N ARG A 122 3.29 24.24 -6.89
CA ARG A 122 3.20 25.59 -6.34
C ARG A 122 3.76 25.62 -4.90
N PRO A 123 4.71 26.52 -4.57
CA PRO A 123 5.34 26.54 -3.25
C PRO A 123 4.36 26.64 -2.06
N GLY A 124 3.26 27.37 -2.23
CA GLY A 124 2.24 27.50 -1.17
C GLY A 124 1.48 26.21 -0.86
N GLU A 125 1.25 25.36 -1.86
CA GLU A 125 0.56 24.07 -1.69
C GLU A 125 1.48 23.05 -1.01
N ILE A 126 2.77 23.05 -1.39
CA ILE A 126 3.81 22.23 -0.76
C ILE A 126 3.96 22.61 0.72
N ALA A 127 4.11 23.90 1.03
CA ALA A 127 4.31 24.37 2.39
C ALA A 127 3.12 24.04 3.31
N SER A 128 1.89 24.15 2.79
CA SER A 128 0.69 23.73 3.53
C SER A 128 0.71 22.23 3.83
N TRP A 129 0.99 21.42 2.81
CA TRP A 129 1.04 19.97 2.97
C TRP A 129 2.16 19.51 3.92
N VAL A 130 3.35 20.09 3.80
CA VAL A 130 4.50 19.83 4.71
C VAL A 130 4.14 20.16 6.16
N LYS A 131 3.39 21.25 6.40
CA LYS A 131 2.88 21.59 7.73
C LYS A 131 1.90 20.54 8.23
N ASP A 132 1.02 20.03 7.37
CA ASP A 132 0.07 18.98 7.74
C ASP A 132 0.79 17.66 8.07
N VAL A 133 1.82 17.29 7.30
CA VAL A 133 2.68 16.13 7.56
C VAL A 133 3.36 16.26 8.93
N LYS A 134 3.93 17.42 9.26
CA LYS A 134 4.60 17.65 10.56
C LYS A 134 3.68 17.53 11.76
N ASN A 135 2.38 17.78 11.57
CA ASN A 135 1.36 17.70 12.62
C ASN A 135 0.56 16.39 12.58
N ALA A 136 0.87 15.48 11.65
CA ALA A 136 0.17 14.21 11.51
C ALA A 136 0.42 13.32 12.73
N THR A 137 -0.65 12.88 13.39
CA THR A 137 -0.56 11.97 14.54
C THR A 137 -0.94 10.54 14.20
N GLN A 138 -1.72 10.32 13.15
CA GLN A 138 -2.23 9.00 12.78
C GLN A 138 -2.05 8.68 11.30
N TYR A 139 -2.28 9.66 10.42
CA TYR A 139 -2.23 9.46 8.97
C TYR A 139 -1.57 10.65 8.28
N ILE A 140 -0.82 10.36 7.23
CA ILE A 140 -0.36 11.34 6.25
C ILE A 140 -1.20 11.19 5.01
N VAL A 141 -1.67 12.32 4.48
CA VAL A 141 -2.64 12.36 3.39
C VAL A 141 -2.03 13.04 2.17
N ALA A 142 -2.27 12.50 0.97
CA ALA A 142 -1.99 13.15 -0.30
C ALA A 142 -3.27 13.77 -0.88
N PRO A 143 -3.39 15.12 -0.89
CA PRO A 143 -4.48 15.80 -1.57
C PRO A 143 -4.34 15.71 -3.09
N ALA A 144 -5.45 15.89 -3.81
CA ALA A 144 -5.52 15.97 -5.27
C ALA A 144 -5.12 17.35 -5.82
N THR A 145 -4.34 18.12 -5.05
CA THR A 145 -3.82 19.42 -5.48
C THR A 145 -2.65 19.27 -6.45
N HIS A 146 -1.74 18.32 -6.20
CA HIS A 146 -0.59 18.09 -7.06
C HIS A 146 -0.16 16.61 -7.13
N PRO A 147 0.05 16.03 -8.33
CA PRO A 147 0.44 14.61 -8.50
C PRO A 147 1.72 14.22 -7.77
N ALA A 148 2.70 15.14 -7.70
CA ALA A 148 3.98 14.93 -7.02
C ALA A 148 3.81 14.48 -5.57
N ILE A 149 2.83 15.03 -4.84
CA ILE A 149 2.58 14.69 -3.45
C ILE A 149 2.13 13.22 -3.33
N ALA A 150 1.20 12.80 -4.19
CA ALA A 150 0.73 11.41 -4.21
C ALA A 150 1.86 10.44 -4.57
N LEU A 151 2.71 10.79 -5.53
CA LEU A 151 3.84 9.99 -5.97
C LEU A 151 4.88 9.80 -4.85
N VAL A 152 5.29 10.87 -4.18
CA VAL A 152 6.28 10.80 -3.10
C VAL A 152 5.75 10.00 -1.91
N LEU A 153 4.49 10.23 -1.54
CA LEU A 153 3.87 9.49 -0.44
C LEU A 153 3.71 7.99 -0.77
N ALA A 154 3.36 7.67 -2.01
CA ALA A 154 3.24 6.29 -2.47
C ALA A 154 4.59 5.57 -2.53
N ASP A 155 5.65 6.24 -3.02
CA ASP A 155 7.00 5.69 -3.07
C ASP A 155 7.46 5.30 -1.66
N TRP A 156 7.41 6.25 -0.72
CA TRP A 156 7.78 5.99 0.67
C TRP A 156 6.92 4.90 1.31
N ALA A 157 5.59 4.96 1.14
CA ALA A 157 4.70 3.99 1.77
C ALA A 157 4.98 2.56 1.28
N ILE A 158 5.26 2.37 0.00
CA ILE A 158 5.53 1.04 -0.57
C ILE A 158 6.91 0.54 -0.15
N GLU A 159 7.95 1.38 -0.19
CA GLU A 159 9.29 1.00 0.28
C GLU A 159 9.30 0.57 1.74
N ASN A 160 8.54 1.28 2.58
CA ASN A 160 8.48 1.03 4.02
C ASN A 160 7.38 0.03 4.42
N LYS A 161 6.77 -0.66 3.45
CA LYS A 161 5.70 -1.66 3.67
C LYS A 161 4.55 -1.12 4.51
N ARG A 162 4.24 0.18 4.35
CA ARG A 162 3.14 0.87 5.04
C ARG A 162 1.81 0.54 4.38
N LEU A 163 0.74 0.71 5.16
CA LEU A 163 -0.60 0.64 4.63
C LEU A 163 -0.85 1.85 3.74
N LEU A 164 -1.19 1.62 2.47
CA LEU A 164 -1.60 2.66 1.54
C LEU A 164 -3.09 2.50 1.24
N VAL A 165 -3.88 3.48 1.63
CA VAL A 165 -5.33 3.53 1.38
C VAL A 165 -5.61 4.60 0.34
N ALA A 166 -6.41 4.30 -0.67
CA ALA A 166 -6.77 5.26 -1.72
C ALA A 166 -8.27 5.41 -1.91
N GLY A 167 -8.64 6.51 -2.57
CA GLY A 167 -10.01 6.79 -2.97
C GLY A 167 -10.54 5.92 -4.12
N ALA A 168 -9.67 5.18 -4.83
CA ALA A 168 -10.02 4.29 -5.92
C ALA A 168 -9.28 2.94 -5.82
N GLU A 169 -9.89 1.90 -6.39
CA GLU A 169 -9.33 0.54 -6.44
C GLU A 169 -8.15 0.47 -7.44
N GLY A 170 -7.29 -0.55 -7.31
CA GLY A 170 -6.26 -0.86 -8.30
C GLY A 170 -4.93 -0.10 -8.13
N ILE A 171 -4.56 0.27 -6.90
CA ILE A 171 -3.28 0.93 -6.65
C ILE A 171 -2.12 0.01 -7.11
N PRO A 172 -1.16 0.49 -7.92
CA PRO A 172 -0.02 -0.31 -8.35
C PRO A 172 0.75 -0.93 -7.16
N MET A 173 1.25 -2.16 -7.32
CA MET A 173 1.89 -2.93 -6.24
C MET A 173 3.36 -2.56 -6.00
N GLN A 174 4.01 -2.01 -7.02
CA GLN A 174 5.40 -1.57 -6.97
C GLN A 174 5.46 -0.05 -6.84
N THR A 175 6.62 0.46 -6.45
CA THR A 175 6.86 1.89 -6.27
C THR A 175 6.70 2.67 -7.59
N PRO A 176 6.32 3.96 -7.53
CA PRO A 176 6.24 4.83 -8.71
C PRO A 176 7.52 4.86 -9.55
N LYS A 177 8.68 4.79 -8.91
CA LYS A 177 9.97 4.74 -9.58
C LYS A 177 10.24 3.45 -10.37
N SER A 178 9.53 2.36 -10.08
CA SER A 178 9.70 1.06 -10.74
C SER A 178 8.67 0.80 -11.83
N VAL A 179 7.41 1.20 -11.59
CA VAL A 179 6.30 1.04 -12.54
C VAL A 179 5.62 2.39 -12.88
N PRO A 180 6.36 3.38 -13.39
CA PRO A 180 5.85 4.74 -13.56
C PRO A 180 4.62 4.82 -14.48
N LYS A 181 4.52 3.91 -15.45
CA LYS A 181 3.38 3.84 -16.36
C LYS A 181 2.08 3.42 -15.67
N GLU A 182 2.15 2.43 -14.77
CA GLU A 182 0.99 1.98 -14.00
C GLU A 182 0.50 3.10 -13.05
N TRP A 183 1.44 3.84 -12.45
CA TRP A 183 1.11 4.99 -11.61
C TRP A 183 0.52 6.15 -12.39
N GLU A 184 1.05 6.45 -13.58
CA GLU A 184 0.49 7.48 -14.48
C GLU A 184 -0.97 7.15 -14.85
N ASP A 185 -1.24 5.89 -15.22
CA ASP A 185 -2.57 5.46 -15.64
C ASP A 185 -3.56 5.42 -14.46
N TRP A 186 -3.11 5.02 -13.27
CA TRP A 186 -3.94 5.00 -12.06
C TRP A 186 -4.25 6.43 -11.54
N LEU A 187 -3.25 7.30 -11.45
CA LEU A 187 -3.42 8.69 -10.98
C LEU A 187 -4.27 9.54 -11.94
N ALA A 188 -4.35 9.18 -13.22
CA ALA A 188 -5.21 9.88 -14.18
C ALA A 188 -6.71 9.86 -13.79
N GLY A 189 -7.13 8.95 -12.91
CA GLY A 189 -8.49 8.95 -12.35
C GLY A 189 -8.76 10.08 -11.35
N PHE A 190 -7.71 10.73 -10.82
CA PHE A 190 -7.80 11.75 -9.77
C PHE A 190 -7.42 13.16 -10.24
N PHE A 191 -6.63 13.27 -11.32
CA PHE A 191 -6.14 14.55 -11.83
C PHE A 191 -6.65 14.80 -13.26
N THR A 192 -6.96 16.05 -13.57
CA THR A 192 -7.49 16.45 -14.89
C THR A 192 -6.47 16.29 -16.01
N SER A 193 -5.19 16.48 -15.70
CA SER A 193 -4.09 16.52 -16.66
C SER A 193 -3.14 15.35 -16.47
N LYS A 194 -3.15 14.40 -17.40
CA LYS A 194 -2.22 13.28 -17.42
C LYS A 194 -0.78 13.73 -17.69
N SER A 195 -0.60 14.83 -18.42
CA SER A 195 0.73 15.41 -18.66
C SER A 195 1.38 15.87 -17.36
N ASP A 196 0.62 16.41 -16.41
CA ASP A 196 1.18 16.90 -15.13
C ASP A 196 1.74 15.75 -14.29
N ILE A 197 1.08 14.59 -14.34
CA ILE A 197 1.57 13.36 -13.69
C ILE A 197 2.88 12.89 -14.35
N ARG A 198 2.93 12.89 -15.69
CA ARG A 198 4.12 12.49 -16.44
C ARG A 198 5.29 13.44 -16.20
N THR A 199 5.03 14.74 -16.22
CA THR A 199 6.02 15.78 -15.94
C THR A 199 6.57 15.64 -14.52
N ALA A 200 5.73 15.38 -13.52
CA ALA A 200 6.18 15.12 -12.15
C ALA A 200 7.08 13.86 -12.06
N LEU A 201 6.72 12.77 -12.75
CA LEU A 201 7.55 11.56 -12.83
C LEU A 201 8.90 11.84 -13.50
N GLU A 202 8.93 12.62 -14.59
CA GLU A 202 10.16 13.01 -15.29
C GLU A 202 11.05 13.92 -14.43
N GLN A 203 10.46 14.88 -13.70
CA GLN A 203 11.16 15.78 -12.77
C GLN A 203 11.81 15.03 -11.60
N PHE A 204 11.23 13.91 -11.20
CA PHE A 204 11.82 13.02 -10.19
C PHE A 204 12.87 12.05 -10.74
N GLY A 205 13.09 12.01 -12.06
CA GLY A 205 13.92 11.00 -12.71
C GLY A 205 13.33 9.59 -12.62
N TRP A 206 11.99 9.51 -12.55
CA TRP A 206 11.19 8.29 -12.46
C TRP A 206 10.45 8.06 -13.78
N SER A 207 11.03 8.44 -14.91
CA SER A 207 10.38 8.25 -16.19
C SER A 207 10.37 6.77 -16.59
N LEU A 208 9.49 6.41 -17.53
CA LEU A 208 9.49 5.05 -18.11
C LEU A 208 10.86 4.72 -18.72
N ARG A 209 11.55 5.70 -19.30
CA ARG A 209 12.90 5.51 -19.84
C ARG A 209 13.87 5.15 -18.71
N ASP A 210 13.83 5.87 -17.60
CA ASP A 210 14.72 5.62 -16.45
C ASP A 210 14.48 4.23 -15.86
N ALA A 211 13.21 3.83 -15.72
CA ALA A 211 12.83 2.50 -15.26
C ALA A 211 13.33 1.38 -16.20
N LEU A 212 13.28 1.58 -17.52
CA LEU A 212 13.76 0.60 -18.51
C LEU A 212 15.30 0.55 -18.61
N THR A 213 15.98 1.65 -18.33
CA THR A 213 17.46 1.73 -18.37
C THR A 213 18.15 1.39 -17.06
N ARG A 214 17.39 1.23 -15.96
CA ARG A 214 17.94 0.75 -14.70
C ARG A 214 18.40 -0.69 -14.85
N SER A 215 19.70 -0.90 -14.69
CA SER A 215 20.34 -2.22 -14.64
C SER A 215 19.91 -3.06 -13.42
N ASP A 216 19.04 -2.53 -12.56
CA ASP A 216 18.56 -3.15 -11.32
C ASP A 216 17.33 -4.03 -11.50
N VAL A 217 17.03 -4.51 -12.72
CA VAL A 217 16.25 -5.74 -12.86
C VAL A 217 17.17 -6.94 -12.53
N GLN A 218 17.77 -6.92 -11.34
CA GLN A 218 18.19 -8.13 -10.68
C GLN A 218 16.93 -8.81 -10.18
N SER A 219 16.54 -9.84 -10.92
CA SER A 219 15.78 -11.00 -10.48
C SER A 219 15.68 -11.12 -8.95
N GLU A 220 14.57 -10.67 -8.34
CA GLU A 220 14.10 -11.20 -7.06
C GLU A 220 13.54 -12.63 -7.26
N THR A 221 14.31 -13.48 -7.93
CA THR A 221 14.14 -14.92 -7.94
C THR A 221 15.41 -15.50 -7.34
N ASN A 222 15.31 -15.92 -6.08
CA ASN A 222 16.27 -16.67 -5.27
C ASN A 222 17.38 -15.88 -4.57
N ALA A 223 17.06 -15.33 -3.41
CA ALA A 223 18.00 -15.30 -2.29
C ALA A 223 17.21 -15.68 -1.02
N GLY A 224 17.48 -16.87 -0.49
CA GLY A 224 16.88 -17.34 0.73
C GLY A 224 17.41 -16.54 1.92
N ASP A 225 16.54 -15.75 2.54
CA ASP A 225 16.78 -15.17 3.86
C ASP A 225 15.75 -15.74 4.83
N GLY A 226 16.04 -16.97 5.29
CA GLY A 226 15.28 -17.66 6.33
C GLY A 226 15.43 -17.06 7.72
N ASP A 227 16.32 -16.08 7.89
CA ASP A 227 16.75 -15.59 9.22
C ASP A 227 16.24 -14.18 9.58
N SER A 228 15.63 -13.44 8.65
CA SER A 228 15.18 -12.06 8.89
C SER A 228 13.88 -11.96 9.72
N TRP A 229 13.04 -13.01 9.73
CA TRP A 229 11.77 -12.98 10.48
C TRP A 229 11.96 -13.23 11.98
N PHE A 230 12.95 -14.03 12.37
CA PHE A 230 13.23 -14.35 13.77
C PHE A 230 13.79 -13.14 14.54
N SER A 231 14.59 -12.29 13.90
CA SER A 231 15.14 -11.07 14.49
C SER A 231 14.11 -9.94 14.64
N SER A 232 13.04 -9.97 13.84
CA SER A 232 11.94 -9.01 13.94
C SER A 232 10.90 -9.39 14.99
N ALA A 233 10.79 -10.68 15.32
CA ALA A 233 9.85 -11.16 16.34
C ALA A 233 10.39 -11.00 17.79
N SER A 234 11.72 -10.95 17.97
CA SER A 234 12.34 -10.80 19.29
C SER A 234 12.38 -9.37 19.81
N SER A 235 12.14 -8.36 18.97
CA SER A 235 12.13 -6.94 19.38
C SER A 235 10.76 -6.41 19.82
N ILE A 236 9.68 -7.18 19.64
CA ILE A 236 8.31 -6.82 20.06
C ILE A 236 7.97 -7.44 21.43
N ALA A 237 8.86 -8.26 21.98
CA ALA A 237 8.66 -8.97 23.23
C ALA A 237 9.70 -8.60 24.29
N PHE A 238 9.93 -7.31 24.56
CA PHE A 238 10.41 -6.77 25.84
C PHE A 238 10.02 -5.30 26.01
#